data_AF-A0A520FY34-F1
#
_entry.id   AF-A0A520FY34-F1
#
_cell.length_a   1.000
_cell.length_b   1.000
_cell.length_c   1.000
_cell.angle_alpha   90.00
_cell.angle_beta   90.00
_cell.angle_gamma   90.00
#
_symmetry.space_group_name_H-M   'P 1'
#
loop_
_entity.id
_entity.type
_entity.pdbx_description
1 polymer ?
#
loop_
_entity_poly.entity_id
_entity_poly.type
_entity_poly.pdbx_seq_one_letter_code
_entity_poly.pdbx_strand_id
1 'polypeptide(L)'
;MRVIVLGAGLLGVTSAYYLQQLGHEVTVIDRQATPAAETSFANGGQISVSHAEPWANPSAPLKVLQWLGKEDAPLLFRIRADMRQWLWGLQFLRECTPARTRHNIE
;
A
#
# COMPACT_ATOMS: atom_id res chain seq x y z
N MET A 1 31.33 1.98 -6.53
CA MET A 1 30.91 2.86 -5.40
C MET A 1 30.70 1.99 -4.18
N ARG A 2 30.85 2.54 -2.96
CA ARG A 2 30.50 1.86 -1.71
C ARG A 2 29.07 2.23 -1.31
N VAL A 3 28.24 1.23 -1.05
CA VAL A 3 26.83 1.41 -0.68
C VAL A 3 26.54 0.66 0.61
N ILE A 4 25.86 1.31 1.54
CA ILE A 4 25.38 0.69 2.77
C ILE A 4 23.87 0.47 2.63
N VAL A 5 23.44 -0.76 2.88
CA VAL A 5 22.02 -1.13 2.96
C VAL A 5 21.68 -1.41 4.42
N LEU A 6 20.66 -0.72 4.94
CA LEU A 6 20.19 -0.89 6.31
C LEU A 6 18.97 -1.83 6.31
N GLY A 7 19.13 -2.99 6.94
CA GLY A 7 18.15 -4.07 7.01
C GLY A 7 18.50 -5.23 6.09
N ALA A 8 18.47 -6.44 6.63
CA ALA A 8 18.64 -7.73 5.98
C ALA A 8 17.30 -8.49 5.88
N GLY A 9 16.20 -7.76 5.73
CA GLY A 9 14.91 -8.31 5.26
C GLY A 9 14.90 -8.53 3.75
N LEU A 10 13.77 -9.00 3.21
CA LEU A 10 13.59 -9.31 1.79
C LEU A 10 14.08 -8.18 0.86
N LEU A 11 13.60 -6.95 1.08
CA LEU A 11 13.97 -5.80 0.24
C LEU A 11 15.45 -5.44 0.38
N GLY A 12 16.01 -5.47 1.59
CA GLY A 12 17.41 -5.12 1.82
C GLY A 12 18.37 -6.08 1.12
N VAL A 13 18.11 -7.39 1.23
CA VAL A 13 18.93 -8.43 0.58
C VAL A 13 18.81 -8.36 -0.94
N THR A 14 17.61 -8.17 -1.49
CA THR A 14 17.43 -8.07 -2.95
C THR A 14 18.08 -6.79 -3.49
N SER A 15 17.92 -5.65 -2.83
CA SER A 15 18.63 -4.42 -3.19
C SER A 15 20.14 -4.61 -3.16
N ALA A 16 20.69 -5.22 -2.11
CA ALA A 16 22.13 -5.47 -2.00
C ALA A 16 22.65 -6.38 -3.12
N TYR A 17 21.90 -7.44 -3.46
CA TYR A 17 22.22 -8.34 -4.57
C TYR A 17 22.31 -7.59 -5.90
N TYR A 18 21.29 -6.81 -6.26
CA TYR A 18 21.30 -6.08 -7.54
C TYR A 18 22.35 -4.97 -7.57
N LEU A 19 22.59 -4.27 -6.45
CA LEU A 19 23.67 -3.29 -6.35
C LEU A 19 25.05 -3.94 -6.55
N GLN A 20 25.27 -5.11 -5.97
CA GLN A 20 26.50 -5.87 -6.18
C GLN A 20 26.66 -6.29 -7.64
N GLN A 21 25.59 -6.76 -8.30
CA GLN A 21 25.58 -7.10 -9.74
C GLN A 21 25.94 -5.91 -10.63
N LEU A 22 25.60 -4.68 -10.22
CA LEU A 22 25.98 -3.43 -10.90
C LEU A 22 27.43 -2.99 -10.62
N GLY A 23 28.22 -3.80 -9.90
CA GLY A 23 29.63 -3.51 -9.60
C GLY A 23 29.84 -2.60 -8.39
N HIS A 24 28.84 -2.45 -7.52
CA HIS A 24 29.00 -1.73 -6.27
C HIS A 24 29.56 -2.65 -5.17
N GLU A 25 30.37 -2.07 -4.27
CA GLU A 25 30.78 -2.71 -3.02
C GLU A 25 29.67 -2.45 -2.00
N VAL A 26 28.99 -3.50 -1.54
CA VAL A 26 27.79 -3.36 -0.70
C VAL A 26 28.05 -3.93 0.69
N THR A 27 27.72 -3.16 1.72
CA THR A 27 27.66 -3.63 3.11
C THR A 27 26.22 -3.62 3.60
N VAL A 28 25.73 -4.75 4.09
CA VAL A 28 24.40 -4.85 4.70
C VAL A 28 24.55 -4.83 6.22
N ILE A 29 23.79 -3.97 6.90
CA ILE A 29 23.77 -3.87 8.36
C ILE A 29 22.35 -4.13 8.84
N ASP A 30 22.16 -5.11 9.71
CA ASP A 30 20.90 -5.38 10.39
C ASP A 30 21.10 -5.30 11.91
N ARG A 31 20.06 -4.89 12.63
CA ARG A 31 20.03 -4.90 14.10
C ARG A 31 19.71 -6.27 14.68
N GLN A 32 19.08 -7.13 13.89
CA GLN A 32 18.71 -8.48 14.28
C GLN A 32 19.91 -9.44 14.15
N ALA A 33 19.94 -10.45 15.01
CA ALA A 33 21.02 -11.44 15.02
C ALA A 33 21.03 -12.33 13.76
N THR A 34 19.88 -12.48 13.10
CA THR A 34 19.72 -13.27 11.87
C THR A 34 18.96 -12.46 10.82
N PRO A 35 19.26 -12.65 9.53
CA PRO A 35 18.51 -12.00 8.47
C PRO A 35 17.03 -12.41 8.49
N ALA A 36 16.19 -11.57 7.90
CA ALA A 36 14.76 -11.81 7.74
C ALA A 36 14.01 -12.16 9.05
N ALA A 37 14.43 -11.65 10.21
CA ALA A 37 13.86 -12.01 11.51
C ALA A 37 12.58 -11.25 11.90
N GLU A 38 12.04 -10.38 11.05
CA GLU A 38 10.85 -9.56 11.33
C GLU A 38 9.74 -9.75 10.28
N THR A 39 9.28 -8.69 9.59
CA THR A 39 8.20 -8.77 8.59
C THR A 39 8.49 -9.76 7.46
N SER A 40 9.77 -10.03 7.18
CA SER A 40 10.18 -11.06 6.21
C SER A 40 10.16 -12.49 6.78
N PHE A 41 10.16 -12.65 8.11
CA PHE A 41 10.11 -13.95 8.77
C PHE A 41 8.76 -14.60 8.52
N ALA A 42 8.78 -15.81 7.95
CA ALA A 42 7.57 -16.64 7.78
C ALA A 42 6.37 -15.87 7.19
N ASN A 43 6.59 -14.93 6.26
CA ASN A 43 5.55 -14.08 5.68
C ASN A 43 4.57 -14.82 4.75
N GLY A 44 4.63 -16.15 4.71
CA GLY A 44 3.81 -17.01 3.86
C GLY A 44 4.18 -17.01 2.39
N GLY A 45 5.16 -16.20 1.95
CA GLY A 45 5.57 -16.12 0.55
C GLY A 45 4.45 -15.68 -0.40
N GLN A 46 3.38 -15.06 0.12
CA GLN A 46 2.24 -14.68 -0.69
C GLN A 46 2.63 -13.55 -1.63
N ILE A 47 2.48 -13.81 -2.93
CA ILE A 47 2.67 -12.79 -3.97
C ILE A 47 1.30 -12.28 -4.37
N SER A 48 0.93 -11.11 -3.87
CA SER A 48 -0.27 -10.39 -4.29
C SER A 48 0.05 -9.59 -5.55
N VAL A 49 -0.28 -10.15 -6.72
CA VAL A 49 0.05 -9.57 -8.05
C VAL A 49 -0.84 -8.38 -8.41
N SER A 50 -1.90 -8.12 -7.65
CA SER A 50 -2.77 -6.97 -7.85
C SER A 50 -2.13 -5.71 -7.26
N HIS A 51 -1.93 -4.70 -8.09
CA HIS A 51 -1.80 -3.33 -7.60
C HIS A 51 -2.98 -3.06 -6.67
N ALA A 52 -2.73 -2.53 -5.46
CA ALA A 52 -3.82 -2.14 -4.59
C ALA A 52 -4.53 -0.95 -5.25
N GLU A 53 -5.58 -1.23 -6.03
CA GLU A 53 -6.42 -0.16 -6.57
C GLU A 53 -6.94 0.65 -5.39
N PRO A 54 -6.78 1.99 -5.42
CA PRO A 54 -7.27 2.81 -4.33
C PRO A 54 -8.78 2.64 -4.22
N TRP A 55 -9.27 2.56 -2.99
CA TRP A 55 -10.71 2.55 -2.73
C TRP A 55 -11.39 3.79 -3.31
N ALA A 56 -10.69 4.92 -3.34
CA ALA A 56 -11.12 6.12 -4.03
C ALA A 56 -10.70 6.06 -5.52
N ASN A 57 -11.60 5.53 -6.35
CA ASN A 57 -11.45 5.48 -7.80
C ASN A 57 -12.76 5.88 -8.49
N PRO A 58 -12.76 6.15 -9.82
CA PRO A 58 -13.95 6.64 -10.53
C PRO A 58 -15.17 5.71 -10.47
N SER A 59 -14.97 4.41 -10.24
CA SER A 59 -16.07 3.44 -10.10
C SER A 59 -16.68 3.42 -8.69
N ALA A 60 -15.96 3.94 -7.69
CA ALA A 60 -16.33 3.82 -6.28
C ALA A 60 -17.67 4.50 -5.93
N PRO A 61 -17.99 5.74 -6.37
CA PRO A 61 -19.25 6.40 -6.01
C PRO A 61 -20.48 5.58 -6.40
N LEU A 62 -20.48 4.98 -7.60
CA LEU A 62 -21.58 4.13 -8.06
C LEU A 62 -21.69 2.86 -7.21
N LYS A 63 -20.56 2.24 -6.84
CA LYS A 63 -20.54 1.07 -5.95
C LYS A 63 -21.05 1.43 -4.55
N VAL A 64 -20.65 2.57 -3.98
CA VAL A 64 -21.15 3.04 -2.68
C VAL A 64 -22.67 3.19 -2.71
N LEU A 65 -23.22 3.81 -3.77
CA LEU A 65 -24.68 3.94 -3.93
C LEU A 65 -25.38 2.58 -3.99
N GLN A 66 -24.81 1.59 -4.69
CA GLN A 66 -25.33 0.22 -4.77
C GLN A 66 -25.23 -0.57 -3.45
N TRP A 67 -24.38 -0.12 -2.53
CA TRP A 67 -24.11 -0.74 -1.24
C TRP A 67 -24.81 -0.05 -0.07
N LEU A 68 -25.38 1.13 -0.28
CA LEU A 68 -26.15 1.82 0.75
C LEU A 68 -27.29 0.91 1.27
N GLY A 69 -27.29 0.68 2.58
CA GLY A 69 -28.28 -0.17 3.25
C GLY A 69 -27.98 -1.68 3.21
N LYS A 70 -26.85 -2.11 2.63
CA LYS A 70 -26.39 -3.50 2.70
C LYS A 70 -25.39 -3.68 3.84
N GLU A 71 -25.69 -4.59 4.75
CA GLU A 71 -24.84 -4.88 5.93
C GLU A 71 -23.62 -5.75 5.60
N ASP A 72 -23.63 -6.43 4.46
CA ASP A 72 -22.55 -7.26 3.92
C ASP A 72 -21.71 -6.54 2.83
N ALA A 73 -21.88 -5.23 2.69
CA ALA A 73 -21.15 -4.44 1.71
C ALA A 73 -19.64 -4.38 2.03
N PRO A 74 -18.75 -4.44 1.02
CA PRO A 74 -17.32 -4.25 1.20
C PRO A 74 -16.97 -2.91 1.85
N LEU A 75 -17.70 -1.84 1.49
CA LEU A 75 -17.64 -0.54 2.19
C LEU A 75 -18.98 -0.27 2.88
N LEU A 76 -18.99 -0.39 4.21
CA LEU A 76 -20.17 -0.08 5.01
C LEU A 76 -20.28 1.45 5.23
N PHE A 77 -21.15 2.11 4.45
CA PHE A 77 -21.46 3.53 4.65
C PHE A 77 -22.84 3.70 5.28
N ARG A 78 -22.88 4.02 6.58
CA ARG A 78 -24.13 4.29 7.32
C ARG A 78 -24.39 5.78 7.37
N ILE A 79 -25.50 6.25 6.79
CA ILE A 79 -25.87 7.67 6.80
C ILE A 79 -26.14 8.12 8.25
N ARG A 80 -25.40 9.12 8.73
CA ARG A 80 -25.62 9.76 10.03
C ARG A 80 -25.70 11.26 9.86
N ALA A 81 -26.39 11.93 10.78
CA ALA A 81 -26.39 13.38 10.87
C ALA A 81 -25.08 13.89 11.54
N ASP A 82 -23.93 13.58 10.93
CA ASP A 82 -22.59 13.97 11.43
C ASP A 82 -21.84 14.78 10.37
N MET A 83 -21.47 16.02 10.71
CA MET A 83 -20.72 16.91 9.80
C MET A 83 -19.39 16.31 9.37
N ARG A 84 -18.70 15.57 10.24
CA ARG A 84 -17.41 14.95 9.91
C ARG A 84 -17.56 13.88 8.83
N GLN A 85 -18.64 13.11 8.89
CA GLN A 85 -18.97 12.12 7.87
C GLN A 85 -19.19 12.77 6.51
N TRP A 86 -19.95 13.87 6.45
CA TRP A 86 -20.22 14.57 5.19
C TRP A 86 -18.97 15.24 4.62
N LEU A 87 -18.15 15.88 5.46
CA LEU A 87 -16.86 16.46 5.05
C LEU A 87 -15.92 15.40 4.49
N TRP A 88 -15.80 14.26 5.17
CA TRP A 88 -15.01 13.14 4.67
C TRP A 88 -15.59 12.57 3.37
N GLY A 89 -16.92 12.43 3.26
CA GLY A 89 -17.58 11.96 2.04
C GLY A 89 -17.29 12.85 0.84
N LEU A 90 -17.33 14.18 1.01
CA LEU A 90 -16.96 15.13 -0.05
C LEU A 90 -15.48 15.01 -0.44
N GLN A 91 -14.58 14.83 0.52
CA GLN A 91 -13.15 14.60 0.24
C GLN A 91 -12.95 13.28 -0.52
N PHE A 92 -13.61 12.21 -0.08
CA PHE A 92 -13.57 10.91 -0.74
C PHE A 92 -14.05 11.00 -2.19
N LEU A 93 -15.18 11.68 -2.44
CA LEU A 93 -15.70 11.89 -3.79
C LEU A 93 -14.75 12.71 -4.67
N ARG A 94 -14.04 13.71 -4.10
CA ARG A 94 -13.00 14.45 -4.82
C ARG A 94 -11.86 13.54 -5.26
N GLU A 95 -11.40 12.66 -4.37
CA GLU A 95 -10.33 11.69 -4.68
C GLU A 95 -10.77 10.59 -5.67
N CYS A 96 -12.08 10.37 -5.86
CA CYS A 96 -12.61 9.46 -6.87
C CYS A 96 -12.54 10.01 -8.30
N THR A 97 -12.13 11.27 -8.52
CA THR A 97 -12.03 11.80 -9.89
C THR A 97 -10.85 11.19 -10.65
N PRO A 98 -10.94 10.95 -11.98
CA PRO A 98 -9.86 10.30 -12.74
C PRO A 98 -8.50 10.99 -12.63
N ALA A 99 -8.48 12.32 -12.52
CA ALA A 99 -7.24 13.08 -12.35
C ALA A 99 -6.61 12.86 -10.97
N ARG A 100 -7.41 12.86 -9.90
CA ARG A 100 -6.94 12.61 -8.53
C ARG A 100 -6.50 11.16 -8.36
N THR A 101 -7.26 10.20 -8.90
CA THR A 101 -6.88 8.79 -8.88
C THR A 101 -5.53 8.54 -9.56
N ARG A 102 -5.27 9.12 -10.75
CA ARG A 102 -3.93 9.01 -11.38
C ARG A 102 -2.83 9.58 -10.50
N HIS A 103 -3.02 10.79 -9.98
CA HIS A 103 -2.05 11.43 -9.09
C HIS A 103 -1.76 10.64 -7.81
N ASN A 104 -2.75 9.93 -7.27
CA ASN A 104 -2.62 9.17 -6.03
C ASN A 104 -2.00 7.77 -6.22
N ILE A 105 -1.90 7.27 -7.45
CA ILE A 105 -1.32 5.94 -7.79
C ILE A 105 0.13 6.08 -8.28
N GLU A 106 0.52 7.26 -8.75
CA GLU A 106 1.90 7.61 -9.11
C GLU A 106 2.78 7.90 -7.88
#